data_AF-A0A7R9ZAT8-F1
#
_entry.id   AF-A0A7R9ZAT8-F1
#
_cell.length_a   1.000
_cell.length_b   1.000
_cell.length_c   1.000
_cell.angle_alpha   90.00
_cell.angle_beta   90.00
_cell.angle_gamma   90.00
#
_symmetry.space_group_name_H-M   'P 1'
#
loop_
_entity.id
_entity.type
_entity.pdbx_description
1 polymer ?
#
loop_
_entity_poly.entity_id
_entity_poly.type
_entity_poly.pdbx_seq_one_letter_code
_entity_poly.pdbx_strand_id
1 'polypeptide(L)'
;AKKRKKGPNLQDYQLFDRESLEKFDKLERDLATQKEVQINAIKELRTRAQESVRSNENYQIPEGQSAEDLIRKAEELERRLDELDLTQEEKRKKDRLLAEGFPDWSRKDYKCFTSSLERHGRYDIVSIIEDMSNDCGKVEDEVKRYFVAFWLHYRRIADWRKVLDRIEKGEKK
;
A
#
# COMPACT_ATOMS: atom_id res chain seq x y z
N ALA A 1 9.97 -16.86 13.77
CA ALA A 1 9.42 -16.20 12.58
C ALA A 1 8.63 -14.95 13.01
N LYS A 2 9.12 -13.73 12.72
CA LYS A 2 8.36 -12.49 12.98
C LYS A 2 7.02 -12.60 12.23
N LYS A 3 5.89 -12.60 12.96
CA LYS A 3 4.55 -12.68 12.36
C LYS A 3 4.44 -11.56 11.30
N ARG A 4 4.12 -11.94 10.07
CA ARG A 4 3.83 -10.99 9.00
C ARG A 4 2.74 -10.04 9.49
N LYS A 5 2.99 -8.73 9.54
CA LYS A 5 1.89 -7.77 9.64
C LYS A 5 1.10 -7.94 8.34
N LYS A 6 0.01 -8.69 8.40
CA LYS A 6 -0.96 -8.75 7.31
C LYS A 6 -1.41 -7.30 7.13
N GLY A 7 -1.24 -6.75 5.92
CA GLY A 7 -1.68 -5.39 5.62
C GLY A 7 -3.17 -5.20 5.97
N PRO A 8 -3.68 -3.96 5.91
CA PRO A 8 -5.11 -3.72 6.11
C PRO A 8 -5.92 -4.69 5.26
N ASN A 9 -6.98 -5.26 5.84
CA ASN A 9 -7.82 -6.24 5.15
C ASN A 9 -8.69 -5.52 4.11
N LEU A 10 -8.08 -5.13 2.99
CA LEU A 10 -8.74 -4.43 1.89
C LEU A 10 -9.83 -5.34 1.33
N GLN A 11 -11.06 -4.85 1.29
CA GLN A 11 -12.21 -5.59 0.77
C GLN A 11 -12.36 -5.32 -0.73
N ASP A 12 -12.94 -6.26 -1.47
CA ASP A 12 -13.00 -6.18 -2.93
C ASP A 12 -14.00 -5.12 -3.38
N TYR A 13 -15.10 -4.97 -2.63
CA TYR A 13 -16.05 -3.87 -2.76
C TYR A 13 -15.48 -2.48 -2.44
N GLN A 14 -14.27 -2.37 -1.88
CA GLN A 14 -13.60 -1.07 -1.71
C GLN A 14 -12.81 -0.67 -2.97
N LEU A 15 -12.79 -1.52 -4.00
CA LEU A 15 -12.29 -1.24 -5.36
C LEU A 15 -10.81 -0.82 -5.46
N PHE A 16 -10.01 -1.02 -4.41
CA PHE A 16 -8.57 -0.80 -4.45
C PHE A 16 -7.90 -1.60 -5.59
N ASP A 17 -6.92 -1.00 -6.25
CA ASP A 17 -6.01 -1.73 -7.13
C ASP A 17 -5.03 -2.57 -6.28
N ARG A 18 -5.53 -3.72 -5.82
CA ARG A 18 -4.80 -4.63 -4.94
C ARG A 18 -3.49 -5.08 -5.57
N GLU A 19 -3.47 -5.36 -6.86
CA GLU A 19 -2.27 -5.84 -7.54
C GLU A 19 -1.16 -4.78 -7.53
N SER A 20 -1.50 -3.53 -7.83
CA SER A 20 -0.54 -2.44 -7.80
C SER A 20 -0.08 -2.10 -6.37
N LEU A 21 -0.98 -2.13 -5.39
CA LEU A 21 -0.63 -1.91 -3.98
C LEU A 21 0.28 -3.01 -3.44
N GLU A 22 0.02 -4.28 -3.77
CA GLU A 22 0.87 -5.40 -3.39
C GLU A 22 2.29 -5.30 -3.97
N LYS A 23 2.44 -4.73 -5.18
CA LYS A 23 3.76 -4.44 -5.76
C LYS A 23 4.51 -3.39 -4.94
N PHE A 24 3.86 -2.32 -4.52
CA PHE A 24 4.46 -1.31 -3.63
C PHE A 24 4.84 -1.90 -2.27
N ASP A 25 3.94 -2.67 -1.65
CA ASP A 25 4.21 -3.33 -0.37
C ASP A 25 5.37 -4.33 -0.47
N LYS A 26 5.56 -4.97 -1.65
CA LYS A 26 6.72 -5.82 -1.91
C LYS A 26 7.99 -4.99 -2.03
N LEU A 27 7.96 -3.91 -2.81
CA LEU A 27 9.10 -3.02 -2.99
C LEU A 27 9.58 -2.42 -1.67
N GLU A 28 8.68 -1.93 -0.82
CA GLU A 28 9.04 -1.43 0.52
C GLU A 28 9.67 -2.49 1.40
N ARG A 29 9.19 -3.73 1.34
CA ARG A 29 9.78 -4.85 2.10
C ARG A 29 11.18 -5.19 1.61
N ASP A 30 11.38 -5.19 0.30
CA ASP A 30 12.67 -5.47 -0.32
C ASP A 30 13.68 -4.37 0.05
N LEU A 31 13.28 -3.09 -0.05
CA LEU A 31 14.08 -1.93 0.38
C LEU A 31 14.37 -1.94 1.87
N ALA A 32 13.37 -2.24 2.72
CA ALA A 32 13.57 -2.34 4.16
C ALA A 32 14.57 -3.44 4.53
N THR A 33 14.53 -4.56 3.82
CA THR A 33 15.51 -5.65 4.01
C THR A 33 16.91 -5.21 3.61
N GLN A 34 17.06 -4.53 2.47
CA GLN A 34 18.35 -3.97 2.04
C GLN A 34 18.87 -2.95 3.06
N LYS A 35 17.98 -2.08 3.57
CA LYS A 35 18.31 -1.08 4.58
C LYS A 35 18.76 -1.71 5.89
N GLU A 36 18.09 -2.77 6.35
CA GLU A 36 18.51 -3.54 7.53
C GLU A 36 19.89 -4.17 7.35
N VAL A 37 20.15 -4.78 6.19
CA VAL A 37 21.47 -5.34 5.85
C VAL A 37 22.55 -4.26 5.86
N GLN A 38 22.29 -3.10 5.26
CA GLN A 38 23.25 -1.98 5.22
C GLN A 38 23.51 -1.38 6.61
N ILE A 39 22.47 -1.22 7.43
CA ILE A 39 22.61 -0.79 8.83
C ILE A 39 23.48 -1.78 9.62
N ASN A 40 23.29 -3.07 9.43
CA ASN A 40 24.10 -4.09 10.12
C ASN A 40 25.56 -4.05 9.64
N ALA A 41 25.81 -3.85 8.34
CA ALA A 41 27.15 -3.66 7.80
C ALA A 41 27.85 -2.42 8.36
N ILE A 42 27.13 -1.29 8.49
CA ILE A 42 27.64 -0.06 9.12
C ILE A 42 28.02 -0.32 10.59
N LYS A 43 27.17 -1.02 11.34
CA LYS A 43 27.46 -1.39 12.73
C LYS A 43 28.72 -2.25 12.83
N GLU A 44 28.86 -3.25 11.97
CA GLU A 44 30.03 -4.13 11.94
C GLU A 44 31.32 -3.37 11.61
N LEU A 45 31.27 -2.45 10.63
CA LEU A 45 32.41 -1.58 10.30
C LEU A 45 32.83 -0.71 11.48
N ARG A 46 31.88 -0.14 12.21
CA ARG A 46 32.15 0.66 13.41
C ARG A 46 32.73 -0.16 14.56
N THR A 47 32.22 -1.38 14.77
CA THR A 47 32.78 -2.31 15.77
C THR A 47 34.23 -2.65 15.43
N ARG A 48 34.53 -3.01 14.17
CA ARG A 48 35.90 -3.29 13.72
C ARG A 48 36.82 -2.09 13.86
N ALA A 49 36.34 -0.89 13.54
CA ALA A 49 37.11 0.33 13.74
C ALA A 49 37.47 0.51 15.24
N GLN A 50 36.50 0.32 16.14
CA GLN A 50 36.73 0.42 17.58
C GLN A 50 37.72 -0.65 18.10
N GLU A 51 37.65 -1.88 17.59
CA GLU A 51 38.59 -2.95 17.91
C GLU A 51 40.01 -2.65 17.43
N SER A 52 40.16 -2.11 16.21
CA SER A 52 41.47 -1.72 15.67
C SER A 52 42.18 -0.63 16.50
N VAL A 53 41.42 0.31 17.07
CA VAL A 53 41.96 1.34 17.98
C VAL A 53 42.33 0.76 19.35
N ARG A 54 41.60 -0.27 19.82
CA ARG A 54 41.87 -0.94 21.10
C ARG A 54 43.08 -1.87 21.05
N SER A 55 43.37 -2.49 19.90
CA SER A 55 44.54 -3.35 19.70
C SER A 55 45.86 -2.59 19.51
N ASN A 56 45.88 -1.29 19.79
CA ASN A 56 46.98 -0.39 19.50
C ASN A 56 48.08 -0.41 20.58
N GLU A 57 48.77 -1.54 20.71
CA GLU A 57 50.08 -1.58 21.37
C GLU A 57 51.25 -2.14 20.54
N ASN A 58 51.07 -2.93 19.46
CA ASN A 58 52.28 -3.45 18.77
C ASN A 58 52.19 -4.04 17.35
N TYR A 59 51.12 -3.89 16.57
CA TYR A 59 51.05 -4.52 15.23
C TYR A 59 50.71 -3.54 14.09
N GLN A 60 51.50 -3.65 13.02
CA GLN A 60 51.41 -2.87 11.79
C GLN A 60 50.09 -3.17 11.07
N ILE A 61 49.19 -2.18 11.03
CA ILE A 61 47.86 -2.32 10.44
C ILE A 61 48.00 -2.27 8.91
N PRO A 62 47.48 -3.27 8.15
CA PRO A 62 47.46 -3.23 6.69
C PRO A 62 46.67 -2.02 6.13
N GLU A 63 47.10 -1.47 4.99
CA GLU A 63 46.39 -0.39 4.28
C GLU A 63 44.91 -0.75 4.02
N GLY A 64 44.00 0.18 4.31
CA GLY A 64 42.55 -0.03 4.17
C GLY A 64 41.86 -0.74 5.35
N GLN A 65 42.61 -1.10 6.40
CA GLN A 65 42.07 -1.62 7.67
C GLN A 65 42.27 -0.66 8.85
N SER A 66 42.69 0.58 8.57
CA SER A 66 42.75 1.64 9.58
C SER A 66 41.36 1.94 10.13
N ALA A 67 41.28 2.32 11.40
CA ALA A 67 40.06 2.80 12.03
C ALA A 67 39.41 3.93 11.22
N GLU A 68 40.22 4.84 10.68
CA GLU A 68 39.76 5.97 9.85
C GLU A 68 39.14 5.52 8.53
N ASP A 69 39.73 4.52 7.86
CA ASP A 69 39.19 3.98 6.60
C ASP A 69 37.85 3.26 6.82
N LEU A 70 37.75 2.48 7.90
CA LEU A 70 36.53 1.77 8.28
C LEU A 70 35.39 2.73 8.66
N ILE A 71 35.71 3.81 9.38
CA ILE A 71 34.75 4.88 9.71
C ILE A 71 34.30 5.59 8.44
N ARG A 72 35.23 5.97 7.55
CA ARG A 72 34.91 6.61 6.27
C ARG A 72 33.97 5.76 5.41
N LYS A 73 34.21 4.44 5.36
CA LYS A 73 33.34 3.50 4.65
C LYS A 73 31.96 3.38 5.30
N ALA A 74 31.88 3.40 6.63
CA ALA A 74 30.62 3.41 7.36
C ALA A 74 29.81 4.68 7.07
N GLU A 75 30.45 5.85 7.03
CA GLU A 75 29.80 7.13 6.70
C GLU A 75 29.29 7.16 5.24
N GLU A 76 30.05 6.62 4.29
CA GLU A 76 29.60 6.51 2.89
C GLU A 76 28.34 5.65 2.78
N LEU A 77 28.30 4.51 3.47
CA LEU A 77 27.12 3.65 3.53
C LEU A 77 25.96 4.33 4.26
N GLU A 78 26.19 5.14 5.28
CA GLU A 78 25.14 5.92 5.94
C GLU A 78 24.54 6.98 5.00
N ARG A 79 25.35 7.63 4.17
CA ARG A 79 24.83 8.60 3.18
C ARG A 79 23.94 7.96 2.12
N ARG A 80 24.20 6.70 1.76
CA ARG A 80 23.38 5.96 0.79
C ARG A 80 22.15 5.30 1.41
N LEU A 81 21.96 5.40 2.72
CA LEU A 81 20.83 4.76 3.41
C LEU A 81 19.47 5.37 2.99
N ASP A 82 19.48 6.63 2.56
CA ASP A 82 18.30 7.36 2.08
C ASP A 82 17.87 6.89 0.68
N GLU A 83 18.77 6.29 -0.10
CA GLU A 83 18.47 5.69 -1.41
C GLU A 83 17.67 4.38 -1.27
N LEU A 84 17.66 3.78 -0.07
CA LEU A 84 16.96 2.54 0.25
C LEU A 84 15.56 2.77 0.83
N ASP A 85 14.87 3.78 0.33
CA ASP A 85 13.47 4.08 0.61
C ASP A 85 12.74 4.35 -0.71
N LEU A 86 11.42 4.26 -0.71
CA LEU A 86 10.63 4.61 -1.89
C LEU A 86 10.95 6.05 -2.31
N THR A 87 11.15 6.22 -3.61
CA THR A 87 11.32 7.55 -4.20
C THR A 87 10.07 8.39 -3.98
N GLN A 88 10.22 9.72 -4.06
CA GLN A 88 9.08 10.62 -3.89
C GLN A 88 7.97 10.36 -4.93
N GLU A 89 8.34 9.94 -6.14
CA GLU A 89 7.38 9.60 -7.19
C GLU A 89 6.60 8.33 -6.86
N GLU A 90 7.28 7.30 -6.37
CA GLU A 90 6.66 6.03 -5.95
C GLU A 90 5.72 6.23 -4.77
N LYS A 91 6.12 7.02 -3.76
CA LYS A 91 5.26 7.40 -2.63
C LYS A 91 3.98 8.08 -3.13
N ARG A 92 4.11 9.08 -4.01
CA ARG A 92 2.95 9.77 -4.61
C ARG A 92 2.09 8.85 -5.46
N LYS A 93 2.66 7.87 -6.15
CA LYS A 93 1.89 6.88 -6.92
C LYS A 93 1.13 5.93 -6.00
N LYS A 94 1.77 5.45 -4.93
CA LYS A 94 1.11 4.64 -3.88
C LYS A 94 -0.03 5.41 -3.21
N ASP A 95 0.18 6.67 -2.84
CA ASP A 95 -0.84 7.52 -2.23
C ASP A 95 -2.03 7.74 -3.17
N ARG A 96 -1.79 7.93 -4.47
CA ARG A 96 -2.85 8.02 -5.47
C ARG A 96 -3.68 6.74 -5.57
N LEU A 97 -3.03 5.58 -5.61
CA LEU A 97 -3.73 4.28 -5.64
C LEU A 97 -4.56 4.03 -4.37
N LEU A 98 -4.06 4.47 -3.22
CA LEU A 98 -4.82 4.40 -1.97
C LEU A 98 -6.00 5.37 -1.99
N ALA A 99 -5.81 6.58 -2.52
CA ALA A 99 -6.86 7.58 -2.64
C ALA A 99 -7.96 7.17 -3.64
N GLU A 100 -7.64 6.39 -4.68
CA GLU A 100 -8.62 5.88 -5.66
C GLU A 100 -9.60 4.85 -5.07
N GLY A 101 -9.21 4.16 -4.00
CA GLY A 101 -10.09 3.20 -3.32
C GLY A 101 -11.10 3.86 -2.37
N PHE A 102 -11.89 3.01 -1.74
CA PHE A 102 -12.98 3.42 -0.84
C PHE A 102 -12.81 2.81 0.55
N PRO A 103 -11.85 3.28 1.36
CA PRO A 103 -11.58 2.70 2.69
C PRO A 103 -12.80 2.78 3.63
N ASP A 104 -13.63 3.82 3.49
CA ASP A 104 -14.79 4.09 4.33
C ASP A 104 -16.07 3.37 3.86
N TRP A 105 -15.99 2.59 2.77
CA TRP A 105 -17.09 1.76 2.32
C TRP A 105 -17.11 0.46 3.09
N SER A 106 -18.22 0.22 3.79
CA SER A 106 -18.50 -1.00 4.53
C SER A 106 -19.25 -2.02 3.67
N ARG A 107 -19.35 -3.26 4.17
CA ARG A 107 -20.19 -4.29 3.55
C ARG A 107 -21.67 -3.89 3.49
N LYS A 108 -22.14 -3.09 4.46
CA LYS A 108 -23.52 -2.60 4.48
C LYS A 108 -23.73 -1.65 3.30
N ASP A 109 -22.83 -0.68 3.12
CA ASP A 109 -22.89 0.31 2.05
C ASP A 109 -22.85 -0.36 0.67
N TYR A 110 -21.96 -1.34 0.50
CA TYR A 110 -21.89 -2.10 -0.75
C TYR A 110 -23.20 -2.83 -1.07
N LYS A 111 -23.78 -3.52 -0.09
CA LYS A 111 -25.06 -4.24 -0.29
C LYS A 111 -26.19 -3.28 -0.65
N CYS A 112 -26.30 -2.19 0.11
CA CYS A 112 -27.22 -1.08 -0.10
C CYS A 112 -27.15 -0.59 -1.55
N PHE A 113 -25.93 -0.25 -2.00
CA PHE A 113 -25.66 0.21 -3.36
C PHE A 113 -26.09 -0.80 -4.42
N THR A 114 -25.70 -2.08 -4.27
CA THR A 114 -26.09 -3.12 -5.23
C THR A 114 -27.60 -3.36 -5.24
N SER A 115 -28.27 -3.30 -4.09
CA SER A 115 -29.72 -3.47 -4.01
C SER A 115 -30.49 -2.29 -4.60
N SER A 116 -30.00 -1.06 -4.44
CA SER A 116 -30.59 0.12 -5.10
C SER A 116 -30.41 0.07 -6.62
N LEU A 117 -29.26 -0.40 -7.11
CA LEU A 117 -29.06 -0.67 -8.54
C LEU A 117 -30.02 -1.75 -9.06
N GLU A 118 -30.26 -2.81 -8.31
CA GLU A 118 -31.22 -3.86 -8.67
C GLU A 118 -32.68 -3.36 -8.67
N ARG A 119 -33.02 -2.38 -7.83
CA ARG A 119 -34.39 -1.85 -7.70
C ARG A 119 -34.73 -0.77 -8.73
N HIS A 120 -33.84 0.19 -8.91
CA HIS A 120 -34.09 1.39 -9.74
C HIS A 120 -33.41 1.31 -11.11
N GLY A 121 -32.45 0.40 -11.28
CA GLY A 121 -31.64 0.29 -12.47
C GLY A 121 -30.49 1.29 -12.53
N ARG A 122 -29.52 1.03 -13.41
CA ARG A 122 -28.26 1.81 -13.49
C ARG A 122 -28.43 3.23 -14.00
N TYR A 123 -29.56 3.57 -14.60
CA TYR A 123 -29.79 4.89 -15.20
C TYR A 123 -30.45 5.88 -14.23
N ASP A 124 -31.09 5.39 -13.16
CA ASP A 124 -31.74 6.24 -12.16
C ASP A 124 -30.81 6.51 -10.96
N ILE A 125 -29.78 7.32 -11.22
CA ILE A 125 -28.80 7.68 -10.19
C ILE A 125 -29.41 8.49 -9.03
N VAL A 126 -30.49 9.24 -9.29
CA VAL A 126 -31.15 10.06 -8.27
C VAL A 126 -31.79 9.17 -7.20
N SER A 127 -32.57 8.18 -7.62
CA SER A 127 -33.18 7.21 -6.70
C SER A 127 -32.12 6.37 -5.95
N ILE A 128 -31.00 6.06 -6.60
CA ILE A 128 -29.87 5.38 -5.93
C ILE A 128 -29.25 6.25 -4.85
N ILE A 129 -29.04 7.55 -5.11
CA ILE A 129 -28.50 8.49 -4.12
C ILE A 129 -29.46 8.62 -2.93
N GLU A 130 -30.77 8.74 -3.18
CA GLU A 130 -31.78 8.83 -2.13
C GLU A 130 -31.78 7.57 -1.24
N ASP A 131 -31.82 6.38 -1.84
CA ASP A 131 -31.73 5.11 -1.09
C ASP A 131 -30.44 5.02 -0.28
N MET A 132 -29.29 5.37 -0.87
CA MET A 132 -27.98 5.31 -0.19
C MET A 132 -27.88 6.30 0.97
N SER A 133 -28.47 7.49 0.82
CA SER A 133 -28.56 8.48 1.89
C SER A 133 -29.46 7.98 3.03
N ASN A 134 -30.62 7.42 2.70
CA ASN A 134 -31.62 6.96 3.67
C ASN A 134 -31.17 5.71 4.44
N ASP A 135 -30.69 4.68 3.73
CA ASP A 135 -30.38 3.37 4.33
C ASP A 135 -28.96 3.30 4.91
N CYS A 136 -28.04 4.06 4.32
CA CYS A 136 -26.59 3.91 4.54
C CYS A 136 -25.89 5.21 4.94
N GLY A 137 -26.59 6.36 4.92
CA GLY A 137 -26.05 7.64 5.37
C GLY A 137 -24.90 8.17 4.51
N LYS A 138 -24.78 7.71 3.26
CA LYS A 138 -23.75 8.17 2.33
C LYS A 138 -24.22 9.44 1.63
N VAL A 139 -23.34 10.42 1.54
CA VAL A 139 -23.64 11.68 0.87
C VAL A 139 -23.58 11.53 -0.65
N GLU A 140 -24.31 12.40 -1.36
CA GLU A 140 -24.43 12.36 -2.82
C GLU A 140 -23.09 12.24 -3.55
N ASP A 141 -22.09 13.04 -3.18
CA ASP A 141 -20.77 13.04 -3.82
C ASP A 141 -20.03 11.70 -3.64
N GLU A 142 -20.16 11.07 -2.47
CA GLU A 142 -19.56 9.75 -2.21
C GLU A 142 -20.24 8.67 -3.05
N VAL A 143 -21.57 8.73 -3.17
CA VAL A 143 -22.36 7.78 -3.97
C VAL A 143 -22.01 7.92 -5.45
N LYS A 144 -21.97 9.15 -5.99
CA LYS A 144 -21.59 9.40 -7.39
C LYS A 144 -20.18 8.94 -7.69
N ARG A 145 -19.23 9.25 -6.79
CA ARG A 145 -17.84 8.82 -6.93
C ARG A 145 -17.72 7.30 -6.94
N TYR A 146 -18.41 6.61 -6.03
CA TYR A 146 -18.44 5.16 -5.99
C TYR A 146 -19.13 4.56 -7.22
N PHE A 147 -20.22 5.14 -7.68
CA PHE A 147 -20.95 4.70 -8.86
C PHE A 147 -20.04 4.67 -10.09
N VAL A 148 -19.31 5.76 -10.36
CA VAL A 148 -18.35 5.82 -11.47
C VAL A 148 -17.25 4.78 -11.31
N ALA A 149 -16.64 4.69 -10.12
CA ALA A 149 -15.57 3.74 -9.86
C ALA A 149 -16.05 2.27 -9.96
N PHE A 150 -17.26 1.97 -9.53
CA PHE A 150 -17.87 0.66 -9.64
C PHE A 150 -17.96 0.26 -11.11
N TRP A 151 -18.50 1.08 -12.00
CA TRP A 151 -18.59 0.71 -13.41
C TRP A 151 -17.25 0.65 -14.13
N LEU A 152 -16.24 1.43 -13.70
CA LEU A 152 -14.88 1.33 -14.23
C LEU A 152 -14.13 0.08 -13.73
N HIS A 153 -14.42 -0.39 -12.52
CA HIS A 153 -13.60 -1.38 -11.82
C HIS A 153 -14.36 -2.56 -11.21
N TYR A 154 -15.63 -2.78 -11.56
CA TYR A 154 -16.47 -3.85 -11.01
C TYR A 154 -15.84 -5.24 -11.16
N ARG A 155 -15.01 -5.46 -12.19
CA ARG A 155 -14.28 -6.72 -12.42
C ARG A 155 -13.26 -7.05 -11.33
N ARG A 156 -12.89 -6.09 -10.47
CA ARG A 156 -12.06 -6.33 -9.27
C ARG A 156 -12.83 -7.06 -8.16
N ILE A 157 -14.16 -7.03 -8.18
CA ILE A 157 -15.03 -7.72 -7.21
C ILE A 157 -15.08 -9.21 -7.55
N ALA A 158 -14.92 -10.10 -6.57
CA ALA A 158 -14.83 -11.54 -6.83
C ALA A 158 -16.08 -12.12 -7.53
N ASP A 159 -17.27 -11.70 -7.09
CA ASP A 159 -18.56 -12.18 -7.58
C ASP A 159 -19.23 -11.21 -8.60
N TRP A 160 -18.44 -10.38 -9.30
CA TRP A 160 -18.96 -9.32 -10.17
C TRP A 160 -19.99 -9.80 -11.21
N ARG A 161 -19.83 -11.02 -11.75
CA ARG A 161 -20.77 -11.61 -12.73
C ARG A 161 -22.16 -11.80 -12.15
N LYS A 162 -22.25 -12.26 -10.89
CA LYS A 162 -23.53 -12.49 -10.21
C LYS A 162 -24.20 -11.16 -9.89
N VAL A 163 -23.40 -10.16 -9.49
CA VAL A 163 -23.90 -8.81 -9.21
C VAL A 163 -24.48 -8.20 -10.49
N LEU A 164 -23.75 -8.28 -11.60
CA LEU A 164 -24.22 -7.76 -12.89
C LEU A 164 -25.50 -8.46 -13.37
N ASP A 165 -25.56 -9.79 -13.29
CA ASP A 165 -26.75 -10.57 -13.66
C ASP A 165 -27.98 -10.18 -12.82
N ARG A 166 -27.82 -9.89 -11.53
CA ARG A 166 -28.93 -9.41 -10.69
C ARG A 166 -29.39 -8.02 -11.08
N ILE A 167 -28.46 -7.10 -11.34
CA ILE A 167 -28.79 -5.74 -11.79
C ILE A 167 -29.57 -5.79 -13.11
N GLU A 168 -29.08 -6.56 -14.09
CA GLU A 168 -29.74 -6.71 -15.39
C GLU A 168 -31.12 -7.38 -15.29
N LYS A 169 -31.32 -8.29 -14.33
CA LYS A 169 -32.63 -8.89 -14.05
C LYS A 169 -33.58 -7.93 -13.34
N GLY A 170 -33.06 -7.07 -12.48
CA GLY A 170 -33.80 -6.02 -11.80
C GLY A 170 -34.32 -4.98 -12.79
N GLU A 171 -33.48 -4.54 -13.73
CA GLU A 171 -33.80 -3.56 -14.77
C GLU A 171 -34.86 -4.03 -15.79
N LYS A 172 -35.10 -5.34 -15.88
CA LYS A 172 -36.08 -5.94 -16.80
C LYS A 172 -37.46 -6.13 -16.17
N LYS A 173 -37.60 -5.89 -14.87
CA LYS A 173 -38.86 -5.97 -14.14
C LYS A 173 -39.52 -4.60 -14.10
#